data_AF-A0A7S2QEL5-F1
#
_entry.id   AF-A0A7S2QEL5-F1
#
_cell.length_a   1.000
_cell.length_b   1.000
_cell.length_c   1.000
_cell.angle_alpha   90.00
_cell.angle_beta   90.00
_cell.angle_gamma   90.00
#
_symmetry.space_group_name_H-M   'P 1'
#
loop_
_entity.id
_entity.type
_entity.pdbx_description
1 polymer ?
#
loop_
_entity_poly.entity_id
_entity_poly.type
_entity_poly.pdbx_seq_one_letter_code
_entity_poly.pdbx_strand_id
1 'polypeptide(L)'
;MSVVVDGAVTRRVSDVQEMRSLVQEGLAAASRGGASVHHVVALLSLTRTNIATGAMTRSKLAFADLAGMGRMANPDVGIAHKALENVLRALASRQPRPPFREHALTQVVQDCMGGTAKTMLLLTLGPESSERSDNLR
;
A
#
# COMPACT_ATOMS: atom_id res chain seq x y z
N MET A 1 10.56 12.63 4.48
CA MET A 1 11.54 12.07 3.54
C MET A 1 10.82 10.98 2.75
N SER A 2 10.96 10.94 1.42
CA SER A 2 10.25 9.96 0.59
C SER A 2 10.94 8.59 0.69
N VAL A 3 10.17 7.52 0.87
CA VAL A 3 10.66 6.14 0.79
C VAL A 3 10.99 5.78 -0.65
N VAL A 4 12.05 5.01 -0.86
CA VAL A 4 12.40 4.40 -2.15
C VAL A 4 12.70 2.93 -1.89
N VAL A 5 12.16 2.07 -2.74
CA VAL A 5 12.42 0.62 -2.70
C VAL A 5 13.48 0.32 -3.73
N ASP A 6 14.64 -0.15 -3.28
CA ASP A 6 15.71 -0.55 -4.19
C ASP A 6 15.27 -1.76 -5.03
N GLY A 7 15.65 -1.76 -6.31
CA GLY A 7 15.22 -2.77 -7.28
C GLY A 7 13.76 -2.68 -7.75
N ALA A 8 12.96 -1.72 -7.27
CA ALA A 8 11.60 -1.53 -7.77
C ALA A 8 11.60 -1.00 -9.21
N VAL A 9 10.85 -1.64 -10.09
CA VAL A 9 10.65 -1.18 -11.47
C VAL A 9 9.92 0.16 -11.44
N THR A 10 10.60 1.21 -11.91
CA THR A 10 10.04 2.56 -12.01
C THR A 10 9.95 2.96 -13.47
N ARG A 11 8.76 3.35 -13.93
CA ARG A 11 8.52 3.80 -15.31
C ARG A 11 7.84 5.17 -15.29
N ARG A 12 8.34 6.10 -16.10
CA ARG A 12 7.65 7.37 -16.35
C ARG A 12 6.47 7.06 -17.26
N VAL A 13 5.30 7.57 -16.90
CA VAL A 13 4.07 7.44 -17.68
C VAL A 13 3.57 8.83 -18.07
N SER A 14 3.07 8.95 -19.29
CA SER A 14 2.61 10.19 -19.94
C SER A 14 1.10 10.26 -20.04
N ASP A 15 0.45 9.10 -20.07
CA ASP A 15 -0.99 8.96 -20.26
C ASP A 15 -1.58 7.81 -19.45
N VAL A 16 -2.91 7.71 -19.51
CA VAL A 16 -3.69 6.72 -18.75
C VAL A 16 -3.49 5.31 -19.26
N GLN A 17 -3.22 5.13 -20.55
CA GLN A 17 -3.02 3.82 -21.17
C GLN A 17 -1.69 3.23 -20.73
N GLU A 18 -0.61 4.01 -20.73
CA GLU A 18 0.70 3.62 -20.20
C GLU A 18 0.62 3.25 -18.72
N MET A 19 -0.11 4.05 -17.92
CA MET A 19 -0.35 3.76 -16.51
C MET A 19 -1.11 2.44 -16.32
N ARG A 20 -2.19 2.22 -17.09
CA ARG A 20 -2.97 0.98 -17.05
C ARG A 20 -2.13 -0.23 -17.44
N SER A 21 -1.31 -0.14 -18.49
CA SER A 21 -0.40 -1.20 -18.91
C SER A 21 0.55 -1.58 -17.78
N LEU A 22 1.18 -0.59 -17.14
CA LEU A 22 2.13 -0.84 -16.05
C LEU A 22 1.47 -1.53 -14.85
N VAL A 23 0.26 -1.10 -14.47
CA VAL A 23 -0.50 -1.72 -13.38
C VAL A 23 -0.91 -3.15 -13.73
N GLN A 24 -1.38 -3.38 -14.96
CA GLN A 24 -1.74 -4.72 -15.44
C GLN A 24 -0.54 -5.67 -15.50
N GLU A 25 0.63 -5.19 -15.97
CA GLU A 25 1.89 -5.93 -15.93
C GLU A 25 2.24 -6.35 -14.49
N GLY A 26 2.15 -5.43 -13.53
CA GLY A 26 2.43 -5.70 -12.11
C GLY A 26 1.45 -6.70 -11.47
N LEU A 27 0.14 -6.54 -11.72
CA LEU A 27 -0.89 -7.45 -11.23
C LEU A 27 -0.78 -8.85 -11.83
N ALA A 28 -0.45 -8.94 -13.12
CA ALA A 28 -0.23 -10.21 -13.80
C ALA A 28 1.00 -10.94 -13.22
N ALA A 29 2.07 -10.21 -12.89
CA ALA A 29 3.24 -10.79 -12.22
C ALA A 29 2.90 -11.32 -10.81
N ALA A 30 2.13 -10.57 -10.02
CA ALA A 30 1.69 -10.99 -8.69
C ALA A 30 0.79 -12.24 -8.73
N SER A 31 -0.09 -12.34 -9.73
CA SER A 31 -1.02 -13.46 -9.90
C SER A 31 -0.34 -14.78 -10.28
N ARG A 32 0.91 -14.78 -10.73
CA ARG A 32 1.65 -16.01 -11.08
C ARG A 32 1.88 -16.94 -9.89
N GLY A 33 1.80 -16.43 -8.66
CA GLY A 33 1.88 -17.20 -7.42
C GLY A 33 0.53 -17.74 -6.91
N GLY A 34 -0.58 -17.49 -7.63
CA GLY A 34 -1.94 -17.72 -7.16
C GLY A 34 -2.60 -16.44 -6.64
N ALA A 35 -3.89 -16.27 -6.90
CA ALA A 35 -4.66 -15.13 -6.41
C ALA A 35 -4.66 -15.10 -4.87
N SER A 36 -4.51 -13.90 -4.28
CA SER A 36 -4.68 -13.63 -2.84
C SER A 36 -3.55 -14.07 -1.88
N VAL A 37 -2.34 -14.37 -2.37
CA VAL A 37 -1.21 -14.81 -1.50
C VAL A 37 -0.24 -13.67 -1.15
N HIS A 38 -0.19 -12.60 -1.96
CA HIS A 38 0.79 -11.52 -1.82
C HIS A 38 0.12 -10.16 -1.69
N HIS A 39 0.71 -9.27 -0.89
CA HIS A 39 0.37 -7.85 -0.92
C HIS A 39 0.94 -7.22 -2.20
N VAL A 40 0.14 -6.40 -2.88
CA VAL A 40 0.57 -5.65 -4.07
C VAL A 40 0.56 -4.17 -3.72
N VAL A 41 1.69 -3.49 -3.94
CA VAL A 41 1.80 -2.04 -3.71
C VAL A 41 2.20 -1.35 -5.01
N ALA A 42 1.34 -0.48 -5.52
CA ALA A 42 1.62 0.40 -6.63
C ALA A 42 1.90 1.82 -6.11
N LEU A 43 3.04 2.39 -6.50
CA LEU A 43 3.48 3.72 -6.09
C LEU A 43 3.45 4.68 -7.28
N LEU A 44 2.68 5.75 -7.16
CA LEU A 44 2.65 6.84 -8.13
C LEU A 44 3.35 8.06 -7.53
N SER A 45 4.50 8.42 -8.09
CA SER A 45 5.22 9.64 -7.72
C SER A 45 4.91 10.75 -8.71
N LEU A 46 4.38 11.88 -8.24
CA LEU A 46 4.10 13.05 -9.06
C LEU A 46 5.05 14.18 -8.70
N THR A 47 5.68 14.76 -9.71
CA THR A 47 6.44 16.00 -9.59
C THR A 47 5.82 17.04 -10.50
N ARG A 48 5.39 18.16 -9.93
CA ARG A 48 4.82 19.30 -10.64
C ARG A 48 5.72 20.50 -10.46
N THR A 49 5.99 21.21 -11.55
CA THR A 49 6.69 22.50 -11.53
C THR A 49 5.74 23.58 -12.04
N ASN A 50 5.54 24.63 -11.26
CA ASN A 50 4.88 25.84 -11.74
C ASN A 50 5.88 26.63 -12.59
N ILE A 51 5.61 26.75 -13.89
CA ILE A 51 6.52 27.41 -14.84
C ILE A 51 6.71 28.91 -14.59
N ALA A 52 5.71 29.59 -14.02
CA ALA A 52 5.76 31.03 -13.79
C ALA A 52 6.58 31.38 -12.54
N THR A 53 6.51 30.54 -11.50
CA THR A 53 7.17 30.80 -10.21
C THR A 53 8.42 29.94 -9.96
N GLY A 54 8.63 28.90 -10.79
CA GLY A 54 9.64 27.87 -10.55
C GLY A 54 9.32 26.93 -9.37
N ALA A 55 8.20 27.13 -8.67
CA ALA A 55 7.85 26.35 -7.49
C ALA A 55 7.61 24.87 -7.86
N MET A 56 8.31 23.96 -7.17
CA MET A 56 8.15 22.52 -7.35
C MET A 56 7.33 21.90 -6.21
N THR A 57 6.40 21.03 -6.56
CA THR A 57 5.64 20.19 -5.63
C THR A 57 5.87 18.74 -5.95
N ARG A 58 6.19 17.94 -4.94
CA ARG A 58 6.32 16.48 -5.06
C ARG A 58 5.27 15.82 -4.18
N SER A 59 4.59 14.83 -4.72
CA SER A 59 3.63 14.02 -3.98
C SER A 59 3.79 12.56 -4.35
N LYS A 60 3.33 11.69 -3.44
CA LYS A 60 3.30 10.26 -3.63
C LYS A 60 1.91 9.75 -3.28
N LEU A 61 1.37 8.91 -4.16
CA LEU A 61 0.15 8.16 -3.93
C LEU A 61 0.51 6.68 -3.90
N ALA A 62 0.05 5.97 -2.87
CA ALA A 62 0.26 4.53 -2.74
C ALA A 62 -1.09 3.82 -2.81
N PHE A 63 -1.20 2.82 -3.68
CA PHE A 63 -2.31 1.88 -3.72
C PHE A 63 -1.78 0.53 -3.21
N ALA A 64 -2.29 0.08 -2.07
CA ALA A 64 -1.93 -1.21 -1.51
C ALA A 64 -3.15 -2.13 -1.55
N ASP A 65 -3.06 -3.19 -2.33
CA ASP A 65 -4.00 -4.31 -2.31
C ASP A 65 -3.45 -5.37 -1.35
N LEU A 66 -4.24 -5.70 -0.33
CA LEU A 66 -3.80 -6.54 0.77
C LEU A 66 -4.30 -7.97 0.58
N ALA A 67 -3.39 -8.94 0.66
CA ALA A 67 -3.74 -10.35 0.63
C ALA A 67 -4.74 -10.72 1.74
N GLY A 68 -5.65 -11.64 1.47
CA GLY A 68 -6.64 -12.07 2.45
C GLY A 68 -6.03 -12.87 3.61
N MET A 69 -6.55 -12.68 4.82
CA MET A 69 -6.10 -13.38 6.06
C MET A 69 -6.84 -14.70 6.34
N GLY A 70 -7.41 -15.33 5.31
CA GLY A 70 -8.20 -16.56 5.44
C GLY A 70 -7.40 -17.76 5.97
N ARG A 71 -8.08 -18.90 6.19
CA ARG A 71 -7.50 -20.09 6.86
C ARG A 71 -6.25 -20.68 6.20
N MET A 72 -6.03 -20.43 4.91
CA MET A 72 -4.86 -20.92 4.14
C MET A 72 -3.89 -19.80 3.77
N ALA A 73 -4.00 -18.63 4.40
CA ALA A 73 -3.11 -17.49 4.13
C ALA A 73 -1.66 -17.81 4.53
N ASN A 74 -0.72 -17.30 3.74
CA ASN A 74 0.70 -17.32 4.10
C ASN A 74 0.88 -16.61 5.47
N PRO A 75 1.61 -17.19 6.44
CA PRO A 75 1.86 -16.57 7.74
C PRO A 75 2.37 -15.12 7.66
N ASP A 76 3.15 -14.79 6.64
CA ASP A 76 3.66 -13.44 6.39
C ASP A 76 2.54 -12.41 6.22
N VAL A 77 1.40 -12.80 5.63
CA VAL A 77 0.20 -11.95 5.51
C VAL A 77 -0.32 -11.55 6.88
N GLY A 78 -0.37 -12.49 7.84
CA GLY A 78 -0.80 -12.20 9.20
C GLY A 78 0.15 -11.23 9.93
N ILE A 79 1.46 -11.40 9.73
CA ILE A 79 2.49 -10.52 10.29
C ILE A 79 2.35 -9.11 9.71
N ALA A 80 2.14 -8.99 8.39
CA ALA A 80 1.93 -7.72 7.71
C ALA A 80 0.70 -6.97 8.23
N HIS A 81 -0.44 -7.66 8.40
CA HIS A 81 -1.65 -7.07 8.97
C HIS A 81 -1.43 -6.62 10.41
N LYS A 82 -0.72 -7.41 11.21
CA LYS A 82 -0.43 -7.05 12.60
C LYS A 82 0.44 -5.80 12.70
N ALA A 83 1.48 -5.71 11.88
CA ALA A 83 2.33 -4.53 11.80
C ALA A 83 1.53 -3.29 11.35
N LEU A 84 0.65 -3.44 10.35
CA LEU A 84 -0.22 -2.37 9.88
C LEU A 84 -1.18 -1.91 10.98
N GLU A 85 -1.80 -2.83 11.71
CA GLU A 85 -2.65 -2.55 12.84
C GLU A 85 -1.91 -1.77 13.94
N ASN A 86 -0.69 -2.20 14.31
CA ASN A 86 0.13 -1.53 15.30
C ASN A 86 0.47 -0.08 14.89
N VAL A 87 0.81 0.12 13.62
CA VAL A 87 1.04 1.45 13.04
C VAL A 87 -0.21 2.31 13.10
N LEU A 88 -1.37 1.80 12.66
CA LEU A 88 -2.64 2.54 12.65
C LEU A 88 -3.05 2.95 14.07
N ARG A 89 -2.96 2.03 15.04
CA ARG A 89 -3.21 2.34 16.45
C ARG A 89 -2.27 3.42 16.98
N ALA A 90 -0.98 3.30 16.71
CA ALA A 90 0.00 4.30 17.14
C ALA A 90 -0.28 5.68 16.54
N LEU A 91 -0.67 5.75 15.26
CA LEU A 91 -1.07 6.99 14.60
C LEU A 91 -2.37 7.57 15.19
N ALA A 92 -3.38 6.74 15.44
CA ALA A 92 -4.64 7.14 16.07
C ALA A 92 -4.42 7.71 17.48
N SER A 93 -3.50 7.11 18.24
CA SER A 93 -3.07 7.59 19.57
C SER A 93 -2.04 8.72 19.51
N ARG A 94 -1.71 9.26 18.33
CA ARG A 94 -0.73 10.34 18.11
C ARG A 94 0.64 10.05 18.75
N GLN A 95 1.07 8.79 18.73
CA GLN A 95 2.39 8.43 19.23
C GLN A 95 3.48 9.08 18.37
N PRO A 96 4.57 9.57 18.97
CA PRO A 96 5.62 10.29 18.24
C PRO A 96 6.43 9.39 17.31
N ARG A 97 6.49 8.07 17.59
CA ARG A 97 7.27 7.09 16.81
C ARG A 97 6.42 5.84 16.53
N PRO A 98 5.54 5.85 15.53
CA PRO A 98 4.80 4.66 15.13
C PRO A 98 5.74 3.55 14.64
N PRO A 99 5.43 2.26 14.88
CA PRO A 99 6.34 1.13 14.65
C PRO A 99 6.37 0.67 13.18
N PHE A 100 6.70 1.56 12.25
CA PHE A 100 6.74 1.25 10.80
C PHE A 100 7.75 0.18 10.40
N ARG A 101 8.69 -0.21 11.27
CA ARG A 101 9.77 -1.16 10.95
C ARG A 101 9.41 -2.62 11.16
N GLU A 102 8.24 -2.91 11.71
CA GLU A 102 7.83 -4.29 12.04
C GLU A 102 7.58 -5.16 10.80
N HIS A 103 7.33 -4.57 9.62
CA HIS A 103 7.14 -5.32 8.38
C HIS A 103 7.55 -4.50 7.15
N ALA A 104 7.94 -5.15 6.04
CA ALA A 104 8.32 -4.47 4.81
C ALA A 104 7.17 -3.60 4.25
N LEU A 105 5.93 -4.09 4.32
CA LEU A 105 4.72 -3.36 3.89
C LEU A 105 4.64 -1.98 4.56
N THR A 106 4.72 -1.92 5.90
CA THR A 106 4.60 -0.68 6.66
C THR A 106 5.79 0.25 6.44
N GLN A 107 6.98 -0.28 6.17
CA GLN A 107 8.15 0.52 5.78
C GLN A 107 7.95 1.18 4.41
N VAL A 108 7.41 0.45 3.43
CA VAL A 108 7.17 0.94 2.06
C VAL A 108 6.16 2.09 2.05
N VAL A 109 5.10 2.00 2.85
CA VAL A 109 4.01 2.98 2.85
C VAL A 109 4.11 4.05 3.94
N GLN A 110 5.17 4.08 4.75
CA GLN A 110 5.27 4.98 5.91
C GLN A 110 5.10 6.47 5.56
N ASP A 111 5.59 6.89 4.38
CA ASP A 111 5.50 8.28 3.92
C ASP A 111 4.14 8.62 3.29
N CYS A 112 3.26 7.63 3.15
CA CYS A 112 1.86 7.76 2.79
C CYS A 112 0.90 7.57 3.98
N MET A 113 1.41 7.38 5.21
CA MET A 113 0.61 7.17 6.43
C MET A 113 0.89 8.17 7.56
N GLY A 114 2.08 8.76 7.59
CA GLY A 114 2.47 9.72 8.64
C GLY A 114 2.34 11.20 8.25
N GLY A 115 2.55 12.08 9.23
CA GLY A 115 2.67 13.53 9.01
C GLY A 115 1.41 14.16 8.42
N THR A 116 1.54 14.79 7.25
CA THR A 116 0.43 15.45 6.55
C THR A 116 -0.24 14.55 5.51
N ALA A 117 0.18 13.28 5.38
CA ALA A 117 -0.41 12.35 4.45
C ALA A 117 -1.90 12.10 4.77
N LYS A 118 -2.66 11.77 3.74
CA LYS A 118 -4.05 11.34 3.86
C LYS A 118 -4.11 9.86 3.50
N THR A 119 -4.65 9.07 4.41
CA THR A 119 -4.70 7.61 4.26
C THR A 119 -6.15 7.17 4.42
N MET A 120 -6.57 6.28 3.53
CA MET A 120 -7.88 5.65 3.55
C MET A 120 -7.68 4.15 3.47
N LEU A 121 -8.36 3.40 4.35
CA LEU A 121 -8.42 1.96 4.32
C LEU A 121 -9.82 1.56 3.86
N LEU A 122 -9.90 0.75 2.81
CA LEU A 122 -11.16 0.17 2.32
C LEU A 122 -11.20 -1.29 2.74
N LEU A 123 -12.20 -1.64 3.57
CA LEU A 123 -12.44 -3.03 3.96
C LEU A 123 -13.59 -3.58 3.12
N THR A 124 -13.34 -4.71 2.46
CA THR A 124 -14.34 -5.43 1.67
C THR A 124 -14.78 -6.66 2.44
N LEU A 125 -16.06 -6.69 2.84
CA LEU A 125 -16.65 -7.82 3.57
C LEU A 125 -17.70 -8.48 2.67
N GLY A 126 -17.60 -9.81 2.52
CA GLY A 126 -18.61 -10.58 1.81
C GLY A 126 -19.85 -10.81 2.70
N PRO A 127 -21.06 -10.89 2.10
CA PRO A 127 -22.30 -11.03 2.88
C PRO A 127 -22.57 -12.47 3.36
N GLU A 128 -21.75 -13.45 2.97
CA GLU A 128 -22.04 -14.86 3.25
C GLU A 128 -21.83 -15.22 4.73
N SER A 129 -22.70 -16.09 5.24
CA SER A 129 -22.62 -16.58 6.63
C SER A 129 -21.37 -17.44 6.87
N SER A 130 -20.88 -18.11 5.82
CA SER A 130 -19.63 -18.87 5.79
C SER A 130 -18.40 -18.00 6.10
N GLU A 131 -18.43 -16.72 5.74
CA GLU A 131 -17.33 -15.75 5.92
C GLU A 131 -17.45 -14.95 7.23
N ARG A 132 -18.55 -15.11 7.98
CA ARG A 132 -18.85 -14.33 9.20
C ARG A 132 -17.70 -14.35 10.22
N SER A 133 -17.06 -15.51 10.40
CA SER A 133 -15.95 -15.65 11.35
C SER A 133 -14.72 -14.86 10.93
N ASP A 134 -14.45 -14.75 9.63
CA ASP A 134 -13.32 -13.99 9.10
C ASP A 134 -13.65 -12.48 9.04
N ASN A 135 -14.90 -12.12 8.74
CA ASN A 135 -15.37 -10.73 8.72
C ASN A 135 -15.34 -10.00 10.08
N LEU A 136 -15.38 -10.75 11.19
CA LEU A 136 -15.46 -10.23 12.56
C LEU A 136 -14.12 -10.32 13.33
N ARG A 137 -13.03 -10.70 12.64
CA ARG A 137 -11.67 -10.70 13.19
C ARG A 137 -11.08 -9.29 13.23
#